data_AF-A0A9W6GZP4-F1
#
_entry.id   AF-A0A9W6GZP4-F1
#
_cell.length_a   1.000
_cell.length_b   1.000
_cell.length_c   1.000
_cell.angle_alpha   90.00
_cell.angle_beta   90.00
_cell.angle_gamma   90.00
#
_symmetry.space_group_name_H-M   'P 1'
#
loop_
_entity.id
_entity.type
_entity.pdbx_description
1 polymer ?
#
loop_
_entity_poly.entity_id
_entity_poly.type
_entity_poly.pdbx_seq_one_letter_code
_entity_poly.pdbx_strand_id
1 'polypeptide(L)'
;MSEKADLERKAIQALRSYREALARAEELEQEEATARKEVFERLNRLEISKGQVDVSALRWEVIAAGQAAISRLSEIRAALSEATAKLDSAYRVVAALDQELGSISGVEKGKQNPLETGSEESTDIV
;
A
#
# COMPACT_ATOMS: atom_id res chain seq x y z
N MET A 1 -10.84 7.73 -31.64
CA MET A 1 -10.61 6.65 -30.67
C MET A 1 -11.75 6.69 -29.67
N SER A 2 -12.20 5.54 -29.16
CA SER A 2 -13.32 5.47 -28.22
C SER A 2 -12.86 5.88 -26.83
N GLU A 3 -13.65 6.69 -26.13
CA GLU A 3 -13.42 7.13 -24.75
C GLU A 3 -13.19 5.94 -23.79
N LYS A 4 -13.89 4.83 -24.03
CA LYS A 4 -13.68 3.57 -23.31
C LYS A 4 -12.27 3.01 -23.48
N ALA A 5 -11.75 3.01 -24.71
CA ALA A 5 -10.40 2.51 -25.01
C ALA A 5 -9.29 3.40 -24.42
N ASP A 6 -9.58 4.69 -24.20
CA ASP A 6 -8.67 5.62 -23.52
C ASP A 6 -8.66 5.39 -22.01
N LEU A 7 -9.81 5.10 -21.40
CA LEU A 7 -9.93 4.74 -19.98
C LEU A 7 -9.29 3.39 -19.66
N GLU A 8 -9.49 2.38 -20.50
CA GLU A 8 -8.83 1.07 -20.35
C GLU A 8 -7.30 1.20 -20.38
N ARG A 9 -6.76 2.03 -21.28
CA ARG A 9 -5.31 2.31 -21.33
C ARG A 9 -4.80 2.99 -20.05
N LYS A 10 -5.55 3.96 -19.51
CA LYS A 10 -5.22 4.60 -18.22
C LYS A 10 -5.25 3.59 -17.07
N ALA A 11 -6.24 2.69 -17.04
CA ALA A 11 -6.36 1.67 -16.01
C ALA A 11 -5.18 0.68 -16.02
N ILE A 12 -4.76 0.24 -17.21
CA ILE A 12 -3.57 -0.62 -17.37
C ILE A 12 -2.31 0.08 -16.85
N GLN A 13 -2.12 1.37 -17.16
CA GLN A 13 -0.96 2.12 -16.69
C GLN A 13 -0.98 2.33 -15.17
N ALA A 14 -2.14 2.59 -14.59
CA ALA A 14 -2.30 2.73 -13.15
C ALA A 14 -2.01 1.41 -12.41
N LEU A 15 -2.50 0.28 -12.93
CA LEU A 15 -2.18 -1.05 -12.39
C LEU A 15 -0.69 -1.40 -12.47
N ARG A 16 -0.02 -1.02 -13.55
CA ARG A 16 1.43 -1.19 -13.67
C ARG A 16 2.16 -0.39 -12.58
N SER A 17 1.81 0.88 -12.43
CA SER A 17 2.40 1.78 -11.42
C SER A 17 2.16 1.26 -10.00
N TYR A 18 0.96 0.73 -9.73
CA TYR A 18 0.64 0.09 -8.45
C TYR A 18 1.54 -1.12 -8.16
N ARG A 19 1.72 -2.02 -9.14
CA ARG A 19 2.57 -3.21 -8.97
C ARG A 19 4.04 -2.85 -8.77
N GLU A 20 4.54 -1.84 -9.47
CA GLU A 20 5.92 -1.34 -9.29
C GLU A 20 6.11 -0.75 -7.89
N ALA A 21 5.15 0.01 -7.39
CA ALA A 21 5.19 0.55 -6.02
C ALA A 21 5.13 -0.56 -4.96
N LEU A 22 4.33 -1.60 -5.19
CA LEU A 22 4.25 -2.76 -4.29
C LEU A 22 5.58 -3.52 -4.23
N ALA A 23 6.17 -3.85 -5.38
CA ALA A 23 7.47 -4.54 -5.42
C ALA A 23 8.56 -3.75 -4.70
N ARG A 24 8.58 -2.42 -4.88
CA ARG A 24 9.50 -1.52 -4.17
C ARG A 24 9.31 -1.57 -2.66
N ALA A 25 8.07 -1.63 -2.17
CA ALA A 25 7.78 -1.73 -0.75
C ALA A 25 8.27 -3.07 -0.18
N GLU A 26 8.00 -4.17 -0.86
CA GLU A 26 8.46 -5.52 -0.46
C GLU A 26 10.00 -5.61 -0.38
N GLU A 27 10.72 -5.03 -1.35
CA GLU A 27 12.20 -4.96 -1.31
C GLU A 27 12.71 -4.18 -0.10
N LEU A 28 12.08 -3.05 0.22
CA LEU A 28 12.46 -2.23 1.36
C LEU A 28 12.17 -2.90 2.70
N GLU A 29 11.08 -3.66 2.82
CA GLU A 29 10.77 -4.47 4.00
C GLU A 29 11.86 -5.54 4.24
N GLN A 30 12.31 -6.20 3.17
CA GLN A 30 13.40 -7.17 3.26
C GLN A 30 14.73 -6.52 3.65
N GLU A 31 15.00 -5.33 3.14
CA GLU A 31 16.18 -4.56 3.51
C GLU A 31 16.14 -4.13 4.98
N GLU A 32 14.97 -3.69 5.46
CA GLU A 32 14.76 -3.35 6.87
C GLU A 32 15.02 -4.56 7.77
N ALA A 33 14.46 -5.72 7.43
CA ALA A 33 14.66 -6.96 8.18
C ALA A 33 16.15 -7.34 8.27
N THR A 34 16.88 -7.16 7.18
CA THR A 34 18.32 -7.44 7.10
C THR A 34 19.12 -6.48 7.97
N ALA A 35 18.86 -5.17 7.88
CA ALA A 35 19.52 -4.16 8.71
C ALA A 35 19.25 -4.37 10.21
N ARG A 36 18.00 -4.69 10.58
CA ARG A 36 17.64 -5.01 11.98
C ARG A 36 18.38 -6.24 12.49
N LYS A 37 18.48 -7.29 11.68
CA LYS A 37 19.22 -8.51 12.03
C LYS A 37 20.70 -8.22 12.27
N GLU A 38 21.33 -7.43 11.41
CA GLU A 38 22.74 -7.07 11.55
C GLU A 38 23.02 -6.29 12.85
N VAL A 39 22.15 -5.34 13.20
CA VAL A 39 22.22 -4.62 14.48
C VAL A 39 22.14 -5.59 15.66
N PHE A 40 21.18 -6.51 15.63
CA PHE A 40 20.99 -7.48 16.69
C PHE A 40 22.21 -8.40 16.86
N GLU A 41 22.77 -8.92 15.77
CA GLU A 41 23.97 -9.76 15.79
C GLU A 41 25.19 -9.01 16.37
N ARG A 42 25.38 -7.75 15.97
CA ARG A 42 26.48 -6.90 16.48
C ARG A 42 26.33 -6.61 17.97
N LEU A 43 25.12 -6.30 18.44
CA LEU A 43 24.84 -6.11 19.87
C LEU A 43 25.06 -7.39 20.68
N ASN A 44 24.65 -8.54 20.14
CA ASN A 44 24.86 -9.83 20.80
C ASN A 44 26.36 -10.15 20.95
N ARG A 45 27.17 -9.89 19.91
CA ARG A 45 28.64 -10.02 20.00
C ARG A 45 29.23 -9.11 21.08
N LEU A 46 28.76 -7.87 21.18
CA LEU A 46 29.19 -6.95 22.23
C LEU A 46 28.84 -7.50 23.62
N GLU A 47 27.63 -8.01 23.81
CA GLU A 47 27.20 -8.57 25.10
C GLU A 47 28.07 -9.76 25.53
N ILE A 48 28.36 -10.67 24.62
CA ILE A 48 29.26 -11.82 24.85
C ILE A 48 30.68 -11.35 25.21
N SER A 49 31.17 -10.29 24.54
CA SER A 49 32.53 -9.77 24.75
C SER A 49 32.73 -8.99 26.05
N LYS A 50 31.65 -8.55 26.73
CA LYS A 50 31.75 -7.83 28.02
C LYS A 50 32.44 -8.65 29.12
N GLY A 51 32.54 -9.97 28.97
CA GLY A 51 33.31 -10.85 29.86
C GLY A 51 34.82 -10.90 29.59
N GLN A 52 35.34 -10.18 28.58
CA GLN A 52 36.74 -10.21 28.17
C GLN A 52 37.48 -8.90 28.54
N VAL A 53 38.79 -8.99 28.81
CA VAL A 53 39.59 -7.92 29.44
C VAL A 53 39.90 -6.73 28.51
N ASP A 54 39.76 -6.88 27.19
CA ASP A 54 39.97 -5.79 26.22
C ASP A 54 38.82 -5.70 25.20
N VAL A 55 37.86 -4.82 25.48
CA VAL A 55 36.63 -4.63 24.68
C VAL A 55 36.61 -3.26 24.00
N SER A 56 37.68 -2.48 24.13
CA SER A 56 37.69 -1.05 23.77
C SER A 56 37.56 -0.85 22.25
N ALA A 57 38.31 -1.61 21.46
CA ALA A 57 38.23 -1.58 20.01
C ALA A 57 36.87 -2.09 19.49
N LEU A 58 36.36 -3.17 20.09
CA LEU A 58 35.08 -3.78 19.72
C LEU A 58 33.90 -2.84 20.03
N ARG A 59 33.97 -2.08 21.12
CA ARG A 59 32.96 -1.05 21.46
C ARG A 59 32.88 0.03 20.37
N TRP A 60 34.02 0.55 19.92
CA TRP A 60 34.04 1.57 18.86
C TRP A 60 33.50 1.05 17.54
N GLU A 61 33.85 -0.17 17.16
CA GLU A 61 33.32 -0.81 15.95
C GLU A 61 31.79 -0.99 16.02
N VAL A 62 31.27 -1.41 17.18
CA VAL A 62 29.82 -1.58 17.40
C VAL A 62 29.09 -0.24 17.40
N ILE A 63 29.67 0.81 17.99
CA ILE A 63 29.08 2.16 17.97
C ILE A 63 29.00 2.69 16.53
N ALA A 64 30.10 2.61 15.77
CA ALA A 64 30.13 3.08 14.39
C ALA A 64 29.14 2.31 13.51
N ALA A 65 29.10 0.99 13.64
CA ALA A 65 28.15 0.15 12.90
C ALA A 65 26.70 0.41 13.33
N GLY A 66 26.45 0.65 14.61
CA GLY A 66 25.14 1.03 15.13
C GLY A 66 24.65 2.35 14.54
N GLN A 67 25.52 3.36 14.46
CA GLN A 67 25.21 4.64 13.81
C GLN A 67 24.92 4.49 12.32
N ALA A 68 25.72 3.68 11.61
CA ALA A 68 25.48 3.38 10.20
C ALA A 68 24.13 2.68 9.99
N ALA A 69 23.81 1.68 10.81
CA ALA A 69 22.56 0.95 10.72
C ALA A 69 21.34 1.81 11.09
N ILE A 70 21.43 2.67 12.11
CA ILE A 70 20.38 3.65 12.45
C ILE A 70 20.13 4.59 11.26
N SER A 71 21.20 5.08 10.63
CA SER A 71 21.10 5.95 9.46
C SER A 71 20.41 5.22 8.30
N ARG A 72 20.81 3.97 8.01
CA ARG A 72 20.20 3.16 6.96
C ARG A 72 18.72 2.85 7.23
N LEU A 73 18.37 2.50 8.46
CA LEU A 73 16.98 2.26 8.86
C LEU A 73 16.12 3.53 8.70
N SER A 74 16.68 4.71 8.99
CA SER A 74 15.98 5.98 8.77
C SER A 74 15.72 6.23 7.28
N GLU A 75 16.69 5.95 6.42
CA GLU A 75 16.53 6.06 4.96
C GLU A 75 15.47 5.08 4.43
N ILE A 76 15.53 3.82 4.86
CA ILE A 76 14.55 2.79 4.48
C ILE A 76 13.15 3.20 4.91
N ARG A 77 12.98 3.72 6.14
CA ARG A 77 11.69 4.19 6.63
C ARG A 77 11.13 5.35 5.82
N ALA A 78 11.98 6.29 5.41
CA ALA A 78 11.58 7.39 4.54
C ALA A 78 11.13 6.86 3.16
N ALA A 79 11.90 5.95 2.57
CA ALA A 79 11.58 5.32 1.29
C ALA A 79 10.30 4.48 1.35
N LEU A 80 10.07 3.74 2.43
CA LEU A 80 8.82 2.99 2.67
C LEU A 80 7.63 3.94 2.73
N SER A 81 7.75 5.03 3.48
CA SER A 81 6.68 6.03 3.58
C SER A 81 6.34 6.62 2.21
N GLU A 82 7.33 6.90 1.37
CA GLU A 82 7.12 7.37 0.00
C GLU A 82 6.47 6.30 -0.89
N ALA A 83 6.91 5.04 -0.80
CA ALA A 83 6.36 3.92 -1.56
C ALA A 83 4.89 3.67 -1.20
N THR A 84 4.56 3.67 0.10
CA THR A 84 3.17 3.53 0.58
C THR A 84 2.31 4.68 0.08
N ALA A 85 2.78 5.93 0.12
CA ALA A 85 2.03 7.07 -0.39
C ALA A 85 1.75 6.96 -1.91
N LYS A 86 2.73 6.49 -2.69
CA LYS A 86 2.56 6.21 -4.12
C LYS A 86 1.55 5.09 -4.36
N LEU A 87 1.59 4.04 -3.56
CA LEU A 87 0.66 2.91 -3.63
C LEU A 87 -0.78 3.37 -3.35
N ASP A 88 -1.00 4.15 -2.29
CA ASP A 88 -2.30 4.74 -1.95
C ASP A 88 -2.81 5.65 -3.07
N SER A 89 -1.94 6.49 -3.64
CA SER A 89 -2.30 7.35 -4.76
C SER A 89 -2.70 6.54 -5.99
N ALA A 90 -1.92 5.51 -6.35
CA ALA A 90 -2.21 4.65 -7.50
C ALA A 90 -3.52 3.88 -7.30
N TYR A 91 -3.76 3.38 -6.09
CA TYR A 91 -5.01 2.71 -5.73
C TYR A 91 -6.23 3.62 -5.93
N ARG A 92 -6.17 4.88 -5.48
CA ARG A 92 -7.25 5.85 -5.69
C ARG A 92 -7.53 6.12 -7.18
N VAL A 93 -6.48 6.20 -8.00
CA VAL A 93 -6.62 6.36 -9.45
C VAL A 93 -7.30 5.13 -10.07
N VAL A 94 -6.89 3.93 -9.68
CA VAL A 94 -7.53 2.68 -10.16
C VAL A 94 -9.00 2.64 -9.76
N ALA A 95 -9.33 2.96 -8.50
CA ALA A 95 -10.72 2.97 -8.02
C ALA A 95 -11.62 3.98 -8.76
N ALA A 96 -11.10 5.18 -9.06
CA ALA A 96 -11.82 6.17 -9.83
C ALA A 96 -12.08 5.72 -11.28
N LEU A 97 -11.08 5.12 -11.93
CA LEU A 97 -11.22 4.61 -13.29
C LEU A 97 -12.19 3.42 -13.37
N ASP A 98 -12.20 2.55 -12.36
CA ASP A 98 -13.16 1.44 -12.28
C ASP A 98 -14.60 1.96 -12.17
N GLN A 99 -14.81 3.00 -11.35
CA GLN A 99 -16.11 3.67 -11.24
C GLN A 99 -16.56 4.31 -12.56
N GLU A 100 -15.67 5.00 -13.27
CA GLU A 100 -15.97 5.61 -14.57
C GLU A 100 -16.29 4.57 -15.64
N LEU A 101 -15.50 3.49 -15.74
CA LEU A 101 -15.74 2.38 -16.67
C LEU A 101 -17.05 1.64 -16.38
N GLY A 102 -17.38 1.45 -15.11
CA GLY A 102 -18.65 0.88 -14.66
C GLY A 102 -19.84 1.78 -15.02
N SER A 103 -19.65 3.10 -14.96
CA SER A 103 -20.69 4.09 -15.30
C SER A 103 -20.95 4.20 -16.80
N ILE A 104 -19.90 4.08 -17.63
CA ILE A 104 -20.00 4.10 -19.11
C ILE A 104 -20.63 2.82 -19.65
N SER A 105 -20.56 1.71 -18.91
CA SER A 105 -21.12 0.41 -19.33
C SER A 105 -22.65 0.33 -19.21
N GLY A 106 -23.34 1.43 -18.89
CA GLY A 106 -24.76 1.58 -19.20
C GLY A 106 -25.66 0.48 -18.63
N VAL A 107 -25.51 0.14 -17.35
CA VAL A 107 -26.68 -0.39 -16.63
C VAL A 107 -27.48 0.83 -16.21
N GLU A 108 -28.42 1.24 -17.07
CA GLU A 108 -29.52 2.07 -16.60
C GLU A 108 -30.10 1.38 -15.36
N LYS A 109 -29.92 1.99 -14.18
CA LYS A 109 -30.79 1.69 -13.05
C LYS A 109 -32.17 2.05 -13.52
N GLY A 110 -32.90 1.05 -14.00
CA GLY A 110 -34.26 1.21 -14.50
C GLY A 110 -35.04 2.10 -13.56
N LYS A 111 -35.58 3.19 -14.12
CA LYS A 111 -36.50 4.09 -13.44
C LYS A 111 -37.51 3.24 -12.67
N GLN A 112 -37.49 3.33 -11.36
CA GLN A 112 -38.67 2.98 -10.57
C GLN A 112 -39.75 3.98 -11.01
N ASN A 113 -40.67 3.54 -11.86
CA ASN A 113 -41.88 4.29 -12.18
C ASN A 113 -42.69 4.46 -10.88
N PRO A 114 -43.06 5.68 -10.49
CA PRO A 114 -44.04 5.91 -9.45
C PRO A 114 -45.39 6.21 -10.10
N LEU A 115 -46.26 5.22 -10.26
CA LEU A 115 -47.69 5.36 -10.59
C LEU A 115 -48.35 4.04 -10.12
N GLU A 116 -49.48 3.98 -9.42
CA GLU A 116 -50.51 4.96 -9.13
C GLU A 116 -51.32 4.46 -7.93
N THR A 117 -51.77 5.40 -7.11
CA THR A 117 -52.85 5.25 -6.14
C THR A 117 -54.16 4.93 -6.86
N GLY A 118 -54.83 3.84 -6.47
CA GLY A 118 -56.20 3.53 -6.88
C GLY A 118 -56.98 2.97 -5.69
N SER A 119 -57.73 3.85 -5.03
CA SER A 119 -58.77 3.53 -4.05
C SER A 119 -60.09 3.37 -4.80
N GLU A 120 -60.91 2.37 -4.44
CA GLU A 120 -62.38 2.26 -4.58
C GLU A 120 -62.72 0.76 -4.40
N GLU A 121 -63.31 0.30 -3.30
CA GLU A 121 -64.68 0.48 -2.79
C GLU A 121 -65.73 -0.46 -3.46
N SER A 122 -66.27 -1.35 -2.61
CA SER A 122 -67.59 -2.03 -2.64
C SER A 122 -67.98 -3.00 -3.76
N THR A 123 -68.34 -4.25 -3.41
CA THR A 123 -69.76 -4.68 -3.36
C THR A 123 -69.96 -6.06 -2.69
N ASP A 124 -71.04 -6.14 -1.91
CA ASP A 124 -71.71 -7.33 -1.34
C ASP A 124 -71.89 -8.50 -2.32
N ILE A 125 -71.87 -9.75 -1.82
CA ILE A 125 -72.89 -10.78 -2.14
C ILE A 125 -73.09 -11.74 -0.94
N VAL A 126 -74.32 -11.69 -0.40
CA VAL A 126 -75.19 -12.70 0.27
C VAL A 126 -74.58 -14.00 0.79
#